data_AF-A0A2E0JKX3-F1
#
_entry.id   AF-A0A2E0JKX3-F1
#
_cell.length_a   1.000
_cell.length_b   1.000
_cell.length_c   1.000
_cell.angle_alpha   90.00
_cell.angle_beta   90.00
_cell.angle_gamma   90.00
#
_symmetry.space_group_name_H-M   'P 1'
#
loop_
_entity.id
_entity.type
_entity.pdbx_description
1 polymer ?
#
loop_
_entity_poly.entity_id
_entity_poly.type
_entity_poly.pdbx_seq_one_letter_code
_entity_poly.pdbx_strand_id
1 'polypeptide(L)'
;MFKKPTRLSLFGATLLASFEAVNSSGFSDNIALGTGLVSQDSIPVGKEKIMLPEGADFEIWGNLEIGVLDYAIVASLVYTLVALWAHRPIENQFGVKKSRKLIAVKSIRSIRMGILALFVALISTANKMGKFADISNNVLGKTVENGNSGSFGRHDGSWQFHEFEWGLLDFVELSILFGLCFYFVWKGLEVDKAILNPIPDNRNFIERIWGGMREAERDQRTDIEEGAIKANESFTKLVKMLGAAASMNVAASSLDEGNVKVAFNKWKNLTHKKGKQNKDWLGLSESLDQAGSFPDEEE
;
A
#
# COMPACT_ATOMS: atom_id res chain seq x y z
N MET A 1 1.83 22.42 21.02
CA MET A 1 1.31 22.15 19.65
C MET A 1 1.65 20.70 19.31
N PHE A 2 0.65 19.83 19.08
CA PHE A 2 0.91 18.42 18.73
C PHE A 2 1.52 18.31 17.33
N LYS A 3 2.54 17.47 17.12
CA LYS A 3 3.12 17.26 15.79
C LYS A 3 2.24 16.27 15.00
N LYS A 4 2.04 16.51 13.70
CA LYS A 4 1.26 15.59 12.85
C LYS A 4 1.93 14.20 12.83
N PRO A 5 1.21 13.12 13.16
CA PRO A 5 1.76 11.78 13.12
C PRO A 5 2.06 11.37 11.66
N THR A 6 3.25 10.86 11.43
CA THR A 6 3.67 10.31 10.12
C THR A 6 3.26 8.84 10.00
N ARG A 7 3.26 8.28 8.78
CA ARG A 7 2.98 6.85 8.58
C ARG A 7 3.95 5.95 9.37
N LEU A 8 5.21 6.36 9.48
CA LEU A 8 6.23 5.64 10.23
C LEU A 8 5.95 5.70 11.75
N SER A 9 5.54 6.86 12.27
CA SER A 9 5.21 6.98 13.70
C SER A 9 3.93 6.22 14.06
N LEU A 10 2.96 6.15 13.15
CA LEU A 10 1.74 5.32 13.32
C LEU A 10 2.08 3.84 13.34
N PHE A 11 2.94 3.38 12.43
CA PHE A 11 3.42 2.00 12.41
C PHE A 11 4.19 1.68 13.70
N GLY A 12 5.10 2.55 14.13
CA GLY A 12 5.82 2.40 15.40
C GLY A 12 4.88 2.38 16.62
N ALA A 13 3.88 3.25 16.66
CA ALA A 13 2.85 3.24 17.72
C ALA A 13 2.02 1.94 17.72
N THR A 14 1.74 1.37 16.55
CA THR A 14 1.02 0.09 16.43
C THR A 14 1.87 -1.07 16.93
N LEU A 15 3.16 -1.08 16.60
CA LEU A 15 4.11 -2.07 17.13
C LEU A 15 4.27 -1.94 18.65
N LEU A 16 4.41 -0.72 19.17
CA LEU A 16 4.48 -0.46 20.60
C LEU A 16 3.19 -0.88 21.32
N ALA A 17 2.02 -0.60 20.76
CA ALA A 17 0.75 -1.03 21.34
C ALA A 17 0.59 -2.56 21.32
N SER A 18 1.08 -3.22 20.26
CA SER A 18 1.06 -4.69 20.17
C SER A 18 2.05 -5.30 21.16
N PHE A 19 3.24 -4.72 21.30
CA PHE A 19 4.25 -5.11 22.27
C PHE A 19 3.73 -4.96 23.70
N GLU A 20 3.15 -3.81 24.04
CA GLU A 20 2.55 -3.56 25.35
C GLU A 20 1.41 -4.54 25.65
N ALA A 21 0.56 -4.85 24.66
CA ALA A 21 -0.51 -5.84 24.82
C ALA A 21 0.01 -7.27 25.04
N VAL A 22 1.12 -7.63 24.37
CA VAL A 22 1.79 -8.93 24.55
C VAL A 22 2.50 -8.99 25.90
N ASN A 23 3.11 -7.88 26.35
CA ASN A 23 3.81 -7.82 27.63
C ASN A 23 2.81 -7.79 28.81
N SER A 24 1.79 -6.92 28.76
CA SER A 24 0.77 -6.85 29.82
C SER A 24 -0.10 -8.10 29.95
N SER A 25 -0.07 -9.01 28.96
CA SER A 25 -0.78 -10.29 29.01
C SER A 25 0.09 -11.45 29.54
N GLY A 26 1.34 -11.20 29.92
CA GLY A 26 2.28 -12.21 30.43
C GLY A 26 2.72 -13.21 29.37
N PHE A 27 2.59 -12.87 28.08
CA PHE A 27 2.89 -13.77 26.97
C PHE A 27 4.40 -13.77 26.61
N SER A 28 5.16 -12.75 27.02
CA SER A 28 6.61 -12.67 26.81
C SER A 28 7.37 -13.72 27.63
N ASP A 29 6.96 -13.96 28.87
CA ASP A 29 7.51 -15.01 29.75
C ASP A 29 7.34 -16.41 29.16
N ASN A 30 6.20 -16.68 28.52
CA ASN A 30 5.94 -17.95 27.83
C ASN A 30 6.84 -18.16 26.60
N ILE A 31 7.23 -17.07 25.92
CA ILE A 31 8.16 -17.13 24.78
C ILE A 31 9.61 -17.32 25.27
N ALA A 32 10.01 -16.64 26.36
CA ALA A 32 11.33 -16.78 26.96
C ALA A 32 11.57 -18.19 27.53
N LEU A 33 10.55 -18.79 28.16
CA LEU A 33 10.56 -20.19 28.59
C LEU A 33 10.57 -21.16 27.39
N GLY A 34 9.75 -20.90 26.36
CA GLY A 34 9.63 -21.75 25.18
C GLY A 34 10.86 -21.75 24.26
N THR A 35 11.70 -20.72 24.32
CA THR A 35 12.95 -20.60 23.54
C THR A 35 14.18 -21.07 24.32
N GLY A 36 14.03 -21.47 25.58
CA GLY A 36 15.13 -21.96 26.43
C GLY A 36 16.09 -20.86 26.91
N LEU A 37 15.72 -19.58 26.78
CA LEU A 37 16.54 -18.44 27.20
C LEU A 37 16.57 -18.27 28.73
N VAL A 38 15.62 -18.87 29.45
CA VAL A 38 15.47 -18.81 30.91
C VAL A 38 14.92 -20.15 31.42
N SER A 39 15.43 -20.62 32.56
CA SER A 39 14.93 -21.85 33.21
C SER A 39 13.80 -21.54 34.19
N GLN A 40 12.80 -22.42 34.29
CA GLN A 40 11.61 -22.21 35.13
C GLN A 40 11.95 -21.99 36.62
N ASP A 41 13.05 -22.57 37.11
CA ASP A 41 13.55 -22.41 38.48
C ASP A 41 14.28 -21.07 38.73
N SER A 42 14.59 -20.31 37.68
CA SER A 42 15.32 -19.04 37.76
C SER A 42 14.42 -17.80 37.77
N ILE A 43 13.09 -17.98 37.69
CA ILE A 43 12.11 -16.89 37.66
C ILE A 43 11.60 -16.62 39.09
N PRO A 44 12.02 -15.53 39.76
CA PRO A 44 11.42 -15.13 41.03
C PRO A 44 9.95 -14.72 40.81
N VAL A 45 9.07 -15.21 41.67
CA VAL A 45 7.61 -14.99 41.60
C VAL A 45 7.30 -13.49 41.50
N GLY A 46 6.67 -13.07 40.40
CA GLY A 46 6.26 -11.68 40.17
C GLY A 46 7.33 -10.78 39.54
N LYS A 47 8.30 -11.31 38.79
CA LYS A 47 9.28 -10.51 38.05
C LYS A 47 9.41 -10.90 36.57
N GLU A 48 9.49 -9.92 35.67
CA GLU A 48 9.78 -10.11 34.23
C GLU A 48 11.27 -9.82 33.91
N LYS A 49 11.80 -10.53 32.91
CA LYS A 49 13.17 -10.33 32.38
C LYS A 49 13.12 -9.37 31.20
N ILE A 50 13.71 -8.17 31.34
CA ILE A 50 13.87 -7.25 30.21
C ILE A 50 15.04 -7.75 29.34
N MET A 51 14.74 -8.29 28.16
CA MET A 51 15.76 -8.76 27.22
C MET A 51 16.37 -7.58 26.44
N LEU A 52 17.69 -7.40 26.59
CA LEU A 52 18.51 -6.54 25.73
C LEU A 52 19.32 -7.43 24.76
N PRO A 53 19.66 -6.96 23.56
CA PRO A 53 20.33 -7.77 22.54
C PRO A 53 21.70 -8.27 23.01
N GLU A 54 22.08 -9.46 22.53
CA GLU A 54 23.23 -10.26 22.98
C GLU A 54 24.55 -9.48 23.05
N GLY A 55 25.19 -9.52 24.24
CA GLY A 55 26.53 -8.95 24.49
C GLY A 55 26.71 -8.20 25.82
N ALA A 56 25.69 -8.06 26.65
CA ALA A 56 25.78 -7.43 27.97
C ALA A 56 25.60 -8.45 29.11
N ASP A 57 26.62 -8.66 29.93
CA ASP A 57 26.65 -9.62 31.06
C ASP A 57 25.82 -9.20 32.29
N PHE A 58 24.73 -8.45 32.10
CA PHE A 58 23.88 -7.99 33.20
C PHE A 58 22.44 -8.48 33.03
N GLU A 59 22.03 -9.40 33.91
CA GLU A 59 20.64 -9.84 34.03
C GLU A 59 19.86 -8.92 34.97
N ILE A 60 18.87 -8.20 34.44
CA ILE A 60 18.01 -7.30 35.22
C ILE A 60 16.62 -7.94 35.33
N TRP A 61 16.24 -8.29 36.56
CA TRP A 61 14.93 -8.84 36.92
C TRP A 61 14.09 -7.76 37.60
N GLY A 62 13.00 -7.32 36.95
CA GLY A 62 12.13 -6.25 37.46
C GLY A 62 10.81 -6.80 38.02
N ASN A 63 10.32 -6.27 39.15
CA ASN A 63 8.97 -6.58 39.65
C ASN A 63 7.90 -6.28 38.59
N LEU A 64 6.83 -7.07 38.56
CA LEU A 64 5.58 -6.86 37.81
C LEU A 64 4.78 -5.68 38.40
N GLU A 65 5.46 -4.56 38.61
CA GLU A 65 4.88 -3.28 38.97
C GLU A 65 4.89 -2.43 37.70
N ILE A 66 3.81 -1.70 37.46
CA ILE A 66 3.71 -0.77 36.32
C ILE A 66 4.91 0.16 36.40
N GLY A 67 5.86 -0.04 35.50
CA GLY A 67 7.12 0.66 35.48
C GLY A 67 6.96 2.06 34.91
N VAL A 68 7.90 2.94 35.20
CA VAL A 68 7.97 4.27 34.58
C VAL A 68 8.00 4.18 33.04
N LEU A 69 8.53 3.07 32.50
CA LEU A 69 8.60 2.78 31.07
C LEU A 69 7.22 2.48 30.48
N ASP A 70 6.38 1.72 31.17
CA ASP A 70 5.00 1.42 30.74
C ASP A 70 4.16 2.70 30.73
N TYR A 71 4.32 3.56 31.76
CA TYR A 71 3.72 4.89 31.76
C TYR A 71 4.20 5.76 30.60
N ALA A 72 5.47 5.65 30.19
CA ALA A 72 6.01 6.37 29.05
C ALA A 72 5.47 5.85 27.71
N ILE A 73 5.30 4.53 27.57
CA ILE A 73 4.68 3.90 26.38
C ILE A 73 3.21 4.32 26.29
N VAL A 74 2.45 4.20 27.38
CA VAL A 74 1.05 4.61 27.45
C VAL A 74 0.92 6.11 27.18
N ALA A 75 1.77 6.96 27.76
CA ALA A 75 1.79 8.40 27.48
C ALA A 75 2.10 8.71 26.01
N SER A 76 3.03 7.97 25.39
CA SER A 76 3.32 8.06 23.96
C SER A 76 2.11 7.68 23.10
N LEU A 77 1.43 6.58 23.43
CA LEU A 77 0.22 6.14 22.75
C LEU A 77 -0.92 7.15 22.89
N VAL A 78 -1.17 7.66 24.10
CA VAL A 78 -2.14 8.72 24.36
C VAL A 78 -1.77 10.00 23.60
N TYR A 79 -0.49 10.38 23.56
CA TYR A 79 -0.02 11.50 22.75
C TYR A 79 -0.31 11.27 21.26
N THR A 80 -0.09 10.06 20.73
CA THR A 80 -0.41 9.76 19.33
C THR A 80 -1.91 9.79 19.04
N LEU A 81 -2.75 9.33 19.97
CA LEU A 81 -4.21 9.41 19.85
C LEU A 81 -4.71 10.85 19.89
N VAL A 82 -4.20 11.66 20.81
CA VAL A 82 -4.52 13.10 20.90
C VAL A 82 -3.99 13.83 19.68
N ALA A 83 -2.80 13.47 19.17
CA ALA A 83 -2.27 14.03 17.92
C ALA A 83 -3.11 13.62 16.71
N LEU A 84 -3.64 12.40 16.64
CA LEU A 84 -4.57 11.96 15.59
C LEU A 84 -5.91 12.67 15.67
N TRP A 85 -6.41 12.91 16.89
CA TRP A 85 -7.66 13.63 17.11
C TRP A 85 -7.52 15.12 16.78
N ALA A 86 -6.44 15.76 17.24
CA ALA A 86 -6.13 17.16 16.97
C ALA A 86 -5.79 17.41 15.49
N HIS A 87 -5.08 16.47 14.86
CA HIS A 87 -4.84 16.44 13.42
C HIS A 87 -5.83 15.52 12.72
N ARG A 88 -7.12 15.53 13.16
CA ARG A 88 -8.25 14.82 12.53
C ARG A 88 -7.91 14.61 11.07
N PRO A 89 -7.92 13.39 10.52
CA PRO A 89 -7.63 13.20 9.11
C PRO A 89 -8.74 13.93 8.35
N ILE A 90 -8.52 15.23 8.12
CA ILE A 90 -8.96 15.93 6.95
C ILE A 90 -8.36 15.03 5.89
N GLU A 91 -9.21 14.19 5.32
CA GLU A 91 -8.93 13.55 4.05
C GLU A 91 -8.22 14.62 3.25
N ASN A 92 -6.96 14.36 2.89
CA ASN A 92 -6.30 15.19 1.92
C ASN A 92 -7.07 14.98 0.61
N GLN A 93 -8.23 15.65 0.49
CA GLN A 93 -9.01 15.85 -0.72
C GLN A 93 -8.24 16.79 -1.66
N PHE A 94 -7.19 17.44 -1.15
CA PHE A 94 -6.29 18.28 -1.91
C PHE A 94 -5.16 17.46 -2.57
N GLY A 95 -5.38 17.14 -3.85
CA GLY A 95 -4.33 17.26 -4.86
C GLY A 95 -3.34 16.10 -5.02
N VAL A 96 -3.52 14.94 -4.38
CA VAL A 96 -2.74 13.76 -4.77
C VAL A 96 -3.40 13.16 -6.00
N LYS A 97 -2.82 13.40 -7.20
CA LYS A 97 -3.10 12.61 -8.40
C LYS A 97 -3.11 11.14 -7.96
N LYS A 98 -4.28 10.50 -7.93
CA LYS A 98 -4.36 9.04 -7.72
C LYS A 98 -3.48 8.45 -8.82
N SER A 99 -2.32 7.91 -8.46
CA SER A 99 -1.53 7.14 -9.41
C SER A 99 -2.45 6.05 -9.92
N ARG A 100 -2.64 6.00 -11.24
CA ARG A 100 -3.43 4.95 -11.87
C ARG A 100 -2.78 3.63 -11.49
N LYS A 101 -3.38 2.90 -10.55
CA LYS A 101 -2.86 1.63 -10.09
C LYS A 101 -3.24 0.58 -11.12
N LEU A 102 -2.24 -0.13 -11.63
CA LEU A 102 -2.42 -1.21 -12.62
C LEU A 102 -3.29 -2.36 -12.08
N ILE A 103 -3.37 -2.49 -10.76
CA ILE A 103 -4.19 -3.49 -10.07
C ILE A 103 -5.30 -2.75 -9.30
N ALA A 104 -6.54 -3.03 -9.68
CA ALA A 104 -7.75 -2.61 -9.01
C ALA A 104 -8.32 -3.77 -8.15
N VAL A 105 -8.98 -3.42 -7.05
CA VAL A 105 -9.68 -4.40 -6.22
C VAL A 105 -11.08 -4.59 -6.81
N LYS A 106 -11.31 -5.73 -7.46
CA LYS A 106 -12.62 -6.10 -8.02
C LYS A 106 -13.61 -6.52 -6.94
N SER A 107 -13.15 -7.31 -5.97
CA SER A 107 -14.01 -7.82 -4.91
C SER A 107 -13.26 -7.96 -3.60
N ILE A 108 -13.53 -7.03 -2.68
CA ILE A 108 -13.01 -7.09 -1.31
C ILE A 108 -13.50 -8.35 -0.58
N ARG A 109 -14.70 -8.85 -0.89
CA ARG A 109 -15.25 -10.07 -0.29
C ARG A 109 -14.45 -11.30 -0.72
N SER A 110 -14.07 -11.38 -1.99
CA SER A 110 -13.22 -12.47 -2.51
C SER A 110 -11.84 -12.47 -1.85
N ILE A 111 -11.22 -11.30 -1.71
CA ILE A 111 -9.93 -11.16 -1.02
C ILE A 111 -10.04 -11.61 0.45
N ARG A 112 -11.12 -11.21 1.16
CA ARG A 112 -11.37 -11.65 2.54
C ARG A 112 -11.49 -13.16 2.64
N MET A 113 -12.20 -13.81 1.72
CA MET A 113 -12.29 -15.28 1.67
C MET A 113 -10.94 -15.93 1.39
N GLY A 114 -10.12 -15.33 0.53
CA GLY A 114 -8.74 -15.79 0.28
C GLY A 114 -7.86 -15.72 1.53
N ILE A 115 -7.93 -14.62 2.28
CA ILE A 115 -7.21 -14.46 3.55
C ILE A 115 -7.68 -15.48 4.59
N LEU A 116 -9.00 -15.71 4.71
CA LEU A 116 -9.53 -16.73 5.61
C LEU A 116 -9.05 -18.14 5.23
N ALA A 117 -9.06 -18.47 3.94
CA ALA A 117 -8.52 -19.74 3.44
C ALA A 117 -7.03 -19.90 3.74
N LEU A 118 -6.25 -18.82 3.65
CA LEU A 118 -4.84 -18.82 4.04
C LEU A 118 -4.66 -19.13 5.52
N PHE A 119 -5.45 -18.52 6.40
CA PHE A 119 -5.40 -18.83 7.84
C PHE A 119 -5.71 -20.31 8.10
N VAL A 120 -6.72 -20.87 7.44
CA VAL A 120 -7.05 -22.29 7.55
C VAL A 120 -5.90 -23.17 7.05
N ALA A 121 -5.28 -22.82 5.92
CA ALA A 121 -4.12 -23.53 5.39
C ALA A 121 -2.92 -23.52 6.36
N LEU A 122 -2.64 -22.37 6.97
CA LEU A 122 -1.57 -22.21 7.95
C LEU A 122 -1.85 -23.00 9.24
N ILE A 123 -3.10 -22.99 9.73
CA ILE A 123 -3.53 -23.78 10.89
C ILE A 123 -3.38 -25.27 10.61
N SER A 124 -3.82 -25.75 9.44
CA SER A 124 -3.67 -27.15 9.04
C SER A 124 -2.20 -27.56 8.93
N THR A 125 -1.36 -26.69 8.36
CA THR A 125 0.09 -26.91 8.27
C THR A 125 0.73 -27.00 9.66
N ALA A 126 0.42 -26.05 10.55
CA ALA A 126 0.94 -26.03 11.91
C ALA A 126 0.51 -27.29 12.70
N ASN A 127 -0.72 -27.74 12.51
CA ASN A 127 -1.24 -28.97 13.11
C ASN A 127 -0.47 -30.22 12.63
N LYS A 128 -0.31 -30.39 11.31
CA LYS A 128 0.42 -31.52 10.71
C LYS A 128 1.92 -31.48 11.02
N MET A 129 2.49 -30.31 11.28
CA MET A 129 3.88 -30.16 11.76
C MET A 129 4.05 -30.44 13.27
N GLY A 130 3.00 -30.83 13.98
CA GLY A 130 3.07 -31.15 15.42
C GLY A 130 3.18 -29.93 16.34
N LYS A 131 3.01 -28.71 15.82
CA LYS A 131 3.12 -27.49 16.65
C LYS A 131 2.04 -27.40 17.73
N PHE A 132 0.88 -27.99 17.50
CA PHE A 132 -0.17 -28.06 18.52
C PHE A 132 0.16 -29.06 19.63
N ALA A 133 0.85 -30.15 19.30
CA ALA A 133 1.35 -31.08 20.31
C ALA A 133 2.43 -30.43 21.17
N ASP A 134 3.35 -29.66 20.55
CA ASP A 134 4.36 -28.87 21.26
C ASP A 134 3.72 -27.87 22.24
N ILE A 135 2.71 -27.12 21.78
CA ILE A 135 1.98 -26.15 22.62
C ILE A 135 1.24 -26.87 23.75
N SER A 136 0.58 -27.99 23.46
CA SER A 136 -0.15 -28.78 24.46
C SER A 136 0.77 -29.32 25.55
N ASN A 137 1.95 -29.83 25.16
CA ASN A 137 2.93 -30.34 26.11
C ASN A 137 3.53 -29.24 26.98
N ASN A 138 3.70 -28.04 26.42
CA ASN A 138 4.21 -26.89 27.16
C ASN A 138 3.20 -26.44 28.24
N VAL A 139 1.90 -26.47 27.94
CA VAL A 139 0.84 -26.05 28.88
C VAL A 139 0.54 -27.11 29.95
N LEU A 140 0.50 -28.40 29.58
CA LEU A 140 0.10 -29.49 30.50
C LEU A 140 1.27 -30.12 31.27
N GLY A 141 2.51 -29.79 30.89
CA GLY A 141 3.72 -30.40 31.43
C GLY A 141 4.00 -31.76 30.80
N LYS A 142 5.18 -31.92 30.18
CA LYS A 142 5.57 -33.17 29.52
C LYS A 142 5.97 -34.22 30.56
N THR A 143 5.20 -35.30 30.66
CA THR A 143 5.58 -36.53 31.37
C THR A 143 5.86 -37.64 30.35
N VAL A 144 6.72 -38.62 30.70
CA VAL A 144 7.13 -39.72 29.81
C VAL A 144 5.94 -40.56 29.32
N GLU A 145 4.83 -40.55 30.06
CA GLU A 145 3.61 -41.31 29.76
C GLU A 145 2.48 -40.49 29.09
N ASN A 146 2.50 -39.15 29.16
CA ASN A 146 1.43 -38.27 28.60
C ASN A 146 1.95 -37.23 27.58
N GLY A 147 3.13 -37.45 26.99
CA GLY A 147 3.64 -36.57 25.95
C GLY A 147 2.79 -36.67 24.69
N ASN A 148 2.04 -35.61 24.37
CA ASN A 148 1.30 -35.53 23.10
C ASN A 148 2.30 -35.42 21.95
N SER A 149 2.16 -36.24 20.90
CA SER A 149 3.01 -36.20 19.71
C SER A 149 2.15 -36.20 18.44
N GLY A 150 2.69 -35.60 17.38
CA GLY A 150 2.04 -35.55 16.06
C GLY A 150 0.85 -34.59 15.96
N SER A 151 -0.14 -34.93 15.13
CA SER A 151 -1.22 -34.03 14.75
C SER A 151 -2.45 -34.20 15.64
N PHE A 152 -3.16 -33.10 15.90
CA PHE A 152 -4.46 -33.15 16.59
C PHE A 152 -5.56 -33.47 15.58
N GLY A 153 -6.33 -34.52 15.83
CA GLY A 153 -7.37 -34.97 14.92
C GLY A 153 -8.48 -35.74 15.62
N ARG A 154 -9.52 -36.05 14.84
CA ARG A 154 -10.57 -36.97 15.29
C ARG A 154 -10.16 -38.39 14.86
N HIS A 155 -9.71 -39.18 15.82
CA HIS A 155 -9.34 -40.58 15.63
C HIS A 155 -10.29 -41.45 16.47
N ASP A 156 -10.89 -42.46 15.84
CA ASP A 156 -11.84 -43.40 16.47
C ASP A 156 -12.94 -42.72 17.32
N GLY A 157 -13.48 -41.62 16.81
CA GLY A 157 -14.60 -40.89 17.42
C GLY A 157 -14.22 -39.96 18.60
N SER A 158 -12.95 -39.95 19.00
CA SER A 158 -12.41 -39.07 20.04
C SER A 158 -11.45 -38.03 19.46
N TRP A 159 -11.29 -36.91 20.16
CA TRP A 159 -10.34 -35.85 19.80
C TRP A 159 -9.05 -36.04 20.57
N GLN A 160 -8.00 -36.51 19.90
CA GLN A 160 -6.73 -36.84 20.53
C GLN A 160 -5.55 -36.51 19.59
N PHE A 161 -4.37 -36.35 20.17
CA PHE A 161 -3.12 -36.28 19.42
C PHE A 161 -2.71 -37.69 19.01
N HIS A 162 -2.22 -37.85 17.78
CA HIS A 162 -1.68 -39.11 17.28
C HIS A 162 -0.39 -38.84 16.52
N GLU A 163 0.54 -39.79 16.58
CA GLU A 163 1.74 -39.78 15.75
C GLU A 163 1.37 -39.58 14.29
N PHE A 164 1.96 -38.55 13.68
CA PHE A 164 1.63 -38.12 12.34
C PHE A 164 2.85 -38.32 11.44
N GLU A 165 2.67 -39.12 10.40
CA GLU A 165 3.61 -39.25 9.30
C GLU A 165 3.04 -38.57 8.05
N TRP A 166 3.90 -37.89 7.30
CA TRP A 166 3.50 -37.19 6.09
C TRP A 166 3.07 -38.17 5.00
N GLY A 167 1.78 -38.20 4.70
CA GLY A 167 1.23 -38.92 3.56
C GLY A 167 1.13 -38.05 2.31
N LEU A 168 1.05 -38.70 1.14
CA LEU A 168 0.77 -38.01 -0.13
C LEU A 168 -0.55 -37.23 -0.09
N LEU A 169 -1.55 -37.74 0.62
CA LEU A 169 -2.85 -37.11 0.76
C LEU A 169 -2.77 -35.78 1.53
N ASP A 170 -1.84 -35.66 2.48
CA ASP A 170 -1.63 -34.43 3.24
C ASP A 170 -1.02 -33.32 2.39
N PHE A 171 -0.08 -33.67 1.51
CA PHE A 171 0.45 -32.72 0.53
C PHE A 171 -0.64 -32.25 -0.45
N VAL A 172 -1.51 -33.16 -0.88
CA VAL A 172 -2.66 -32.82 -1.74
C VAL A 172 -3.64 -31.90 -1.01
N GLU A 173 -3.98 -32.20 0.24
CA GLU A 173 -4.88 -31.40 1.07
C GLU A 173 -4.34 -29.97 1.22
N LEU A 174 -3.07 -29.82 1.62
CA LEU A 174 -2.44 -28.50 1.75
C LEU A 174 -2.37 -27.77 0.40
N SER A 175 -2.02 -28.47 -0.68
CA SER A 175 -1.97 -27.88 -2.02
C SER A 175 -3.34 -27.33 -2.45
N ILE A 176 -4.43 -28.05 -2.14
CA ILE A 176 -5.79 -27.57 -2.40
C ILE A 176 -6.11 -26.34 -1.56
N LEU A 177 -5.79 -26.34 -0.26
CA LEU A 177 -6.06 -25.21 0.64
C LEU A 177 -5.30 -23.94 0.22
N PHE A 178 -4.01 -24.07 -0.10
CA PHE A 178 -3.22 -22.95 -0.63
C PHE A 178 -3.71 -22.51 -2.00
N GLY A 179 -4.02 -23.45 -2.91
CA GLY A 179 -4.59 -23.16 -4.23
C GLY A 179 -5.91 -22.39 -4.15
N LEU A 180 -6.76 -22.74 -3.19
CA LEU A 180 -8.03 -22.07 -2.93
C LEU A 180 -7.82 -20.62 -2.44
N CYS A 181 -6.82 -20.36 -1.59
CA CYS A 181 -6.40 -19.01 -1.25
C CYS A 181 -6.01 -18.21 -2.51
N PHE A 182 -5.11 -18.75 -3.34
CA PHE A 182 -4.67 -18.07 -4.56
C PHE A 182 -5.84 -17.79 -5.51
N TYR A 183 -6.75 -18.75 -5.68
CA TYR A 183 -7.94 -18.59 -6.52
C TYR A 183 -8.83 -17.42 -6.07
N PHE A 184 -9.11 -17.32 -4.76
CA PHE A 184 -9.96 -16.25 -4.22
C PHE A 184 -9.28 -14.88 -4.28
N VAL A 185 -7.97 -14.81 -4.05
CA VAL A 185 -7.20 -13.56 -4.21
C VAL A 185 -7.18 -13.14 -5.67
N TRP A 186 -6.89 -14.06 -6.59
CA TRP A 186 -6.88 -13.80 -8.04
C TRP A 186 -8.24 -13.28 -8.52
N LYS A 187 -9.33 -13.92 -8.11
CA LYS A 187 -10.70 -13.48 -8.44
C LYS A 187 -11.06 -12.11 -7.85
N GLY A 188 -10.42 -11.74 -6.74
CA GLY A 188 -10.62 -10.47 -6.05
C GLY A 188 -9.85 -9.29 -6.65
N LEU A 189 -8.84 -9.57 -7.47
CA LEU A 189 -7.99 -8.58 -8.13
C LEU A 189 -8.38 -8.46 -9.60
N GLU A 190 -8.35 -7.23 -10.12
CA GLU A 190 -8.55 -6.95 -11.53
C GLU A 190 -7.38 -6.12 -12.04
N VAL A 191 -6.85 -6.51 -13.19
CA VAL A 191 -5.84 -5.72 -13.89
C VAL A 191 -6.59 -4.70 -14.73
N ASP A 192 -6.34 -3.42 -14.48
CA ASP A 192 -6.98 -2.34 -15.22
C ASP A 192 -6.46 -2.32 -16.66
N LYS A 193 -7.21 -2.97 -17.55
CA LYS A 193 -6.88 -3.11 -18.98
C LYS A 193 -6.87 -1.77 -19.71
N ALA A 194 -7.53 -0.73 -19.20
CA ALA A 194 -7.55 0.59 -19.81
C ALA A 194 -6.23 1.35 -19.63
N ILE A 195 -5.44 0.99 -18.61
CA ILE A 195 -4.07 1.47 -18.45
C ILE A 195 -3.14 0.78 -19.45
N LEU A 196 -3.39 -0.51 -19.73
CA LEU A 196 -2.55 -1.33 -20.62
C LEU A 196 -2.77 -1.01 -22.10
N ASN A 197 -4.02 -0.77 -22.51
CA ASN A 197 -4.38 -0.34 -23.85
C ASN A 197 -5.20 0.95 -23.76
N PRO A 198 -4.56 2.13 -23.64
CA PRO A 198 -5.28 3.38 -23.77
C PRO A 198 -5.89 3.43 -25.18
N ILE A 199 -7.20 3.65 -25.27
CA ILE A 199 -7.86 3.93 -26.55
C ILE A 199 -7.11 5.12 -27.17
N PRO A 200 -6.58 4.99 -28.40
CA PRO A 200 -5.86 6.08 -29.03
C PRO A 200 -6.82 7.26 -29.18
N ASP A 201 -6.53 8.35 -28.47
CA ASP A 201 -7.27 9.59 -28.61
C ASP A 201 -6.85 10.22 -29.94
N ASN A 202 -7.54 9.89 -31.03
CA ASN A 202 -7.22 10.40 -32.37
C ASN A 202 -7.62 11.88 -32.56
N ARG A 203 -8.12 12.53 -31.50
CA ARG A 203 -8.47 13.95 -31.53
C ARG A 203 -7.23 14.80 -31.61
N ASN A 204 -7.39 15.86 -32.38
CA ASN A 204 -6.37 16.87 -32.55
C ASN A 204 -6.09 17.62 -31.22
N PHE A 205 -4.92 18.24 -31.04
CA PHE A 205 -4.56 18.85 -29.75
C PHE A 205 -5.51 19.98 -29.35
N ILE A 206 -6.00 20.77 -30.31
CA ILE A 206 -7.05 21.79 -30.10
C ILE A 206 -8.37 21.13 -29.67
N GLU A 207 -8.78 20.04 -30.34
CA GLU A 207 -10.00 19.29 -30.00
C GLU A 207 -9.92 18.65 -28.61
N ARG A 208 -8.73 18.21 -28.18
CA ARG A 208 -8.50 17.71 -26.82
C ARG A 208 -8.69 18.81 -25.78
N ILE A 209 -8.22 20.03 -26.05
CA ILE A 209 -8.43 21.19 -25.17
C ILE A 209 -9.93 21.52 -25.10
N TRP A 210 -10.60 21.58 -26.26
CA TRP A 210 -12.02 21.88 -26.33
C TRP A 210 -12.89 20.80 -25.67
N GLY A 211 -12.59 19.54 -25.94
CA GLY A 211 -13.23 18.38 -25.31
C GLY A 211 -13.03 18.37 -23.80
N GLY A 212 -11.82 18.70 -23.32
CA GLY A 212 -11.52 18.83 -21.89
C GLY A 212 -12.31 19.95 -21.21
N MET A 213 -12.51 21.09 -21.89
CA MET A 213 -13.37 22.17 -21.38
C MET A 213 -14.85 21.75 -21.32
N ARG A 214 -15.34 21.03 -22.32
CA ARG A 214 -16.73 20.54 -22.35
C ARG A 214 -16.97 19.46 -21.28
N GLU A 215 -16.00 18.58 -21.06
CA GLU A 215 -16.05 17.57 -20.00
C GLU A 215 -15.99 18.25 -18.62
N ALA A 216 -15.14 19.25 -18.45
CA ALA A 216 -15.11 20.07 -17.24
C ALA A 216 -16.46 20.74 -16.94
N GLU A 217 -17.13 21.32 -17.95
CA GLU A 217 -18.47 21.90 -17.79
C GLU A 217 -19.51 20.85 -17.38
N ARG A 218 -19.43 19.65 -17.97
CA ARG A 218 -20.34 18.55 -17.61
C ARG A 218 -20.14 18.12 -16.17
N ASP A 219 -18.88 17.92 -15.78
CA ASP A 219 -18.53 17.42 -14.45
C ASP A 219 -18.78 18.49 -13.38
N GLN A 220 -18.68 19.78 -13.72
CA GLN A 220 -19.07 20.89 -12.85
C GLN A 220 -20.54 20.82 -12.40
N ARG A 221 -21.42 20.16 -13.17
CA ARG A 221 -22.83 19.96 -12.80
C ARG A 221 -23.01 18.97 -11.65
N THR A 222 -22.05 18.07 -11.46
CA THR A 222 -22.08 17.04 -10.40
C THR A 222 -21.09 17.33 -9.28
N ASP A 223 -19.89 17.81 -9.62
CA ASP A 223 -18.82 18.19 -8.72
C ASP A 223 -18.13 19.45 -9.26
N ILE A 224 -18.43 20.58 -8.62
CA ILE A 224 -17.95 21.90 -9.03
C ILE A 224 -16.41 21.95 -8.98
N GLU A 225 -15.79 21.27 -8.01
CA GLU A 225 -14.35 21.33 -7.78
C GLU A 225 -13.59 20.47 -8.80
N GLU A 226 -14.07 19.26 -9.10
CA GLU A 226 -13.50 18.43 -10.16
C GLU A 226 -13.60 19.11 -11.53
N GLY A 227 -14.76 19.72 -11.82
CA GLY A 227 -14.96 20.51 -13.04
C GLY A 227 -13.98 21.68 -13.13
N ALA A 228 -13.80 22.46 -12.06
CA ALA A 228 -12.88 23.60 -12.04
C ALA A 228 -11.40 23.19 -12.29
N ILE A 229 -10.97 22.05 -11.75
CA ILE A 229 -9.61 21.52 -11.97
C ILE A 229 -9.40 21.16 -13.44
N LYS A 230 -10.35 20.44 -14.06
CA LYS A 230 -10.28 20.04 -15.47
C LYS A 230 -10.32 21.25 -16.41
N ALA A 231 -11.13 22.25 -16.08
CA ALA A 231 -11.18 23.51 -16.83
C ALA A 231 -9.83 24.25 -16.77
N ASN A 232 -9.24 24.36 -15.58
CA ASN A 232 -7.95 25.04 -15.40
C ASN A 232 -6.80 24.31 -16.11
N GLU A 233 -6.80 22.97 -16.12
CA GLU A 233 -5.82 22.20 -16.88
C GLU A 233 -5.95 22.46 -18.38
N SER A 234 -7.17 22.46 -18.91
CA SER A 234 -7.45 22.72 -20.33
C SER A 234 -7.09 24.17 -20.71
N PHE A 235 -7.43 25.15 -19.88
CA PHE A 235 -7.05 26.54 -20.08
C PHE A 235 -5.53 26.74 -20.04
N THR A 236 -4.83 26.07 -19.13
CA THR A 236 -3.36 26.12 -19.06
C THR A 236 -2.71 25.57 -20.33
N LYS A 237 -3.25 24.49 -20.90
CA LYS A 237 -2.78 23.93 -22.17
C LYS A 237 -3.01 24.92 -23.33
N LEU A 238 -4.17 25.57 -23.37
CA LEU A 238 -4.48 26.62 -24.34
C LEU A 238 -3.52 27.81 -24.24
N VAL A 239 -3.28 28.33 -23.03
CA VAL A 239 -2.36 29.46 -22.80
C VAL A 239 -0.94 29.11 -23.24
N LYS A 240 -0.47 27.89 -22.98
CA LYS A 240 0.85 27.44 -23.45
C LYS A 240 0.95 27.37 -24.97
N MET A 241 -0.11 26.89 -25.63
CA MET A 241 -0.22 26.85 -27.09
C MET A 241 -0.18 28.27 -27.68
N LEU A 242 -0.98 29.19 -27.13
CA LEU A 242 -0.98 30.60 -27.53
C LEU A 242 0.39 31.24 -27.27
N GLY A 243 1.06 30.89 -26.18
CA GLY A 243 2.42 31.32 -25.90
C GLY A 243 3.44 30.80 -26.91
N ALA A 244 3.25 29.60 -27.46
CA ALA A 244 4.08 29.06 -28.54
C ALA A 244 3.81 29.81 -29.87
N ALA A 245 2.55 30.05 -30.22
CA ALA A 245 2.17 30.85 -31.39
C ALA A 245 2.73 32.29 -31.31
N ALA A 246 2.60 32.94 -30.15
CA ALA A 246 3.15 34.26 -29.93
C ALA A 246 4.68 34.27 -30.06
N SER A 247 5.36 33.25 -29.50
CA SER A 247 6.83 33.09 -29.64
C SER A 247 7.25 32.95 -31.11
N MET A 248 6.46 32.25 -31.92
CA MET A 248 6.67 32.14 -33.37
C MET A 248 6.48 33.49 -34.07
N ASN A 249 5.43 34.24 -33.75
CA ASN A 249 5.20 35.57 -34.30
C ASN A 249 6.34 36.54 -33.94
N VAL A 250 6.86 36.47 -32.71
CA VAL A 250 8.04 37.27 -32.34
C VAL A 250 9.27 36.80 -33.11
N ALA A 251 9.43 35.50 -33.38
CA ALA A 251 10.52 35.00 -34.21
C ALA A 251 10.42 35.55 -35.65
N ALA A 252 9.21 35.59 -36.23
CA ALA A 252 8.95 36.16 -37.55
C ALA A 252 9.22 37.68 -37.58
N SER A 253 8.68 38.44 -36.63
CA SER A 253 8.93 39.89 -36.52
C SER A 253 10.42 40.21 -36.38
N SER A 254 11.13 39.44 -35.54
CA SER A 254 12.59 39.60 -35.39
C SER A 254 13.34 39.29 -36.69
N LEU A 255 12.82 38.39 -37.53
CA LEU A 255 13.40 38.09 -38.83
C LEU A 255 13.15 39.23 -39.82
N ASP A 256 11.93 39.78 -39.84
CA ASP A 256 11.54 40.92 -40.67
C ASP A 256 12.34 42.19 -40.32
N GLU A 257 12.64 42.39 -39.05
CA GLU A 257 13.51 43.47 -38.54
C GLU A 257 15.01 43.24 -38.83
N GLY A 258 15.38 42.12 -39.47
CA GLY A 258 16.76 41.77 -39.80
C GLY A 258 17.57 41.17 -38.63
N ASN A 259 16.94 40.92 -37.48
CA ASN A 259 17.57 40.29 -36.31
C ASN A 259 17.52 38.75 -36.38
N VAL A 260 18.30 38.22 -37.32
CA VAL A 260 18.37 36.78 -37.63
C VAL A 260 18.74 35.92 -36.41
N LYS A 261 19.63 36.42 -35.54
CA LYS A 261 20.09 35.67 -34.35
C LYS A 261 18.95 35.46 -33.34
N VAL A 262 18.16 36.50 -33.08
CA VAL A 262 17.03 36.42 -32.14
C VAL A 262 15.90 35.58 -32.75
N ALA A 263 15.60 35.78 -34.03
CA ALA A 263 14.63 34.95 -34.76
C ALA A 263 14.99 33.46 -34.69
N PHE A 264 16.24 33.12 -35.01
CA PHE A 264 16.72 31.74 -34.99
C PHE A 264 16.69 31.11 -33.60
N ASN A 265 17.05 31.86 -32.55
CA ASN A 265 17.00 31.35 -31.17
C ASN A 265 15.57 31.03 -30.73
N LYS A 266 14.60 31.90 -31.06
CA LYS A 266 13.19 31.69 -30.75
C LYS A 266 12.62 30.51 -31.54
N TRP A 267 12.92 30.45 -32.84
CA TRP A 267 12.55 29.33 -33.70
C TRP A 267 13.13 28.00 -33.18
N LYS A 268 14.42 27.97 -32.82
CA LYS A 268 15.06 26.78 -32.24
C LYS A 268 14.40 26.36 -30.91
N ASN A 269 13.95 27.29 -30.08
CA ASN A 269 13.22 26.96 -28.85
C ASN A 269 11.85 26.31 -29.11
N LEU A 270 11.26 26.55 -30.29
CA LEU A 270 9.99 25.97 -30.73
C LEU A 270 10.18 24.63 -31.46
N THR A 271 11.24 24.46 -32.26
CA THR A 271 11.38 23.28 -33.13
C THR A 271 12.33 22.21 -32.60
N HIS A 272 13.24 22.57 -31.69
CA HIS A 272 14.22 21.62 -31.19
C HIS A 272 13.62 20.71 -30.11
N LYS A 273 13.98 19.42 -30.10
CA LYS A 273 13.48 18.42 -29.13
C LYS A 273 13.63 18.84 -27.66
N LYS A 274 14.69 19.58 -27.32
CA LYS A 274 14.97 20.11 -25.97
C LYS A 274 14.45 21.54 -25.74
N GLY A 275 13.75 22.13 -26.71
CA GLY A 275 13.16 23.46 -26.62
C GLY A 275 12.05 23.49 -25.57
N LYS A 276 11.95 24.59 -24.82
CA LYS A 276 10.98 24.72 -23.72
C LYS A 276 9.54 24.69 -24.23
N GLN A 277 9.31 25.23 -25.42
CA GLN A 277 7.99 25.34 -26.04
C GLN A 277 7.76 24.29 -27.13
N ASN A 278 8.67 23.34 -27.32
CA ASN A 278 8.60 22.39 -28.44
C ASN A 278 7.36 21.49 -28.42
N LYS A 279 6.97 20.98 -27.24
CA LYS A 279 5.75 20.17 -27.12
C LYS A 279 4.49 20.96 -27.46
N ASP A 280 4.42 22.20 -26.99
CA ASP A 280 3.27 23.08 -27.21
C ASP A 280 3.20 23.54 -28.68
N TRP A 281 4.36 23.79 -29.29
CA TRP A 281 4.48 24.12 -30.72
C TRP A 281 4.12 22.94 -31.64
N LEU A 282 4.65 21.74 -31.38
CA LEU A 282 4.30 20.54 -32.15
C LEU A 282 2.80 20.25 -32.09
N GLY A 283 2.21 20.32 -30.89
CA GLY A 283 0.76 20.13 -30.74
C GLY A 283 -0.04 21.18 -31.53
N LEU A 284 0.41 22.43 -31.58
CA LEU A 284 -0.21 23.47 -32.40
C LEU A 284 -0.03 23.21 -33.90
N SER A 285 1.19 22.93 -34.37
CA SER A 285 1.47 22.76 -35.79
C SER A 285 0.75 21.54 -36.36
N GLU A 286 0.80 20.41 -35.65
CA GLU A 286 0.01 19.22 -36.00
C GLU A 286 -1.48 19.55 -36.00
N SER A 287 -1.93 20.42 -35.09
CA SER A 287 -3.34 20.82 -35.08
C SER A 287 -3.76 21.67 -36.25
N LEU A 288 -2.91 22.60 -36.66
CA LEU A 288 -3.16 23.45 -37.82
C LEU A 288 -3.09 22.64 -39.12
N ASP A 289 -2.16 21.69 -39.21
CA ASP A 289 -2.05 20.78 -40.37
C ASP A 289 -3.31 19.91 -40.51
N GLN A 290 -3.85 19.41 -39.39
CA GLN A 290 -5.06 18.59 -39.38
C GLN A 290 -6.36 19.40 -39.58
N ALA A 291 -6.39 20.69 -39.21
CA ALA A 291 -7.58 21.53 -39.37
C ALA A 291 -7.97 21.77 -40.85
N GLY A 292 -7.07 21.44 -41.79
CA GLY A 292 -7.34 21.45 -43.23
C GLY A 292 -7.58 20.08 -43.85
N SER A 293 -7.38 18.99 -43.11
CA SER A 293 -7.61 17.62 -43.57
C SER A 293 -8.87 17.08 -42.88
N PHE A 294 -10.02 17.20 -43.54
CA PHE A 294 -11.21 16.47 -43.11
C PHE A 294 -10.98 14.99 -43.43
N PRO A 295 -11.09 14.08 -42.46
CA PRO A 295 -11.20 12.67 -42.80
C PRO A 295 -12.44 12.50 -43.68
N ASP A 296 -12.29 11.86 -44.83
CA ASP A 296 -13.45 11.37 -45.58
C ASP A 296 -14.26 10.51 -44.59
N GLU A 297 -15.51 10.89 -44.34
CA GLU A 297 -16.39 10.13 -43.46
C GLU A 297 -16.46 8.70 -44.02
N GLU A 298 -15.86 7.74 -43.31
CA GLU A 298 -16.08 6.32 -43.58
C GLU A 298 -17.56 6.03 -43.30
N GLU A 299 -18.35 5.86 -44.37
CA GLU A 299 -19.72 5.33 -44.37
C GLU A 299 -19.84 3.97 -43.67
#